data_AF-A0A7K2VDW6-F1
#
_entry.id   AF-A0A7K2VDW6-F1
#
_cell.length_a   1.000
_cell.length_b   1.000
_cell.length_c   1.000
_cell.angle_alpha   90.00
_cell.angle_beta   90.00
_cell.angle_gamma   90.00
#
_symmetry.space_group_name_H-M   'P 1'
#
loop_
_entity.id
_entity.type
_entity.pdbx_description
1 polymer ?
#
loop_
_entity_poly.entity_id
_entity_poly.type
_entity_poly.pdbx_seq_one_letter_code
_entity_poly.pdbx_strand_id
1 'polypeptide(L)'
;RLTALRLAELREGVWLRPANLARPLPEALTGVALTYTARPDEPAAELVARLWPLDSWAAEARALLGRATGARHPADRLTAYAAVVRHLLTDPVLPAPLLPADWPGDALRVAYAGYQRELATS
;
A
#
# COMPACT_ATOMS: atom_id res chain seq x y z
N ARG A 1 9.42 11.68 1.49
CA ARG A 1 9.37 11.16 0.10
C ARG A 1 7.91 11.06 -0.32
N LEU A 2 7.55 11.47 -1.55
CA LEU A 2 6.15 11.57 -2.04
C LEU A 2 5.38 10.25 -1.95
N THR A 3 6.07 9.11 -2.06
CA THR A 3 5.50 7.76 -1.89
C THR A 3 4.88 7.51 -0.50
N ALA A 4 5.37 8.18 0.55
CA ALA A 4 4.76 8.13 1.87
C ALA A 4 3.35 8.76 1.89
N LEU A 5 3.07 9.65 0.94
CA LEU A 5 1.74 10.24 0.70
C LEU A 5 0.90 9.38 -0.27
N ARG A 6 1.35 8.17 -0.63
CA ARG A 6 0.71 7.30 -1.64
C ARG A 6 0.64 7.91 -3.03
N LEU A 7 1.53 8.85 -3.33
CA LEU A 7 1.73 9.33 -4.69
C LEU A 7 2.66 8.37 -5.45
N ALA A 8 2.31 8.08 -6.70
CA ALA A 8 3.18 7.39 -7.65
C ALA A 8 3.56 8.32 -8.79
N GLU A 9 4.77 8.12 -9.33
CA GLU A 9 5.28 8.92 -10.43
C GLU A 9 4.74 8.38 -11.75
N LEU A 10 4.04 9.23 -12.50
CA LEU A 10 3.61 8.90 -13.86
C LEU A 10 4.74 9.12 -14.88
N ARG A 11 5.49 10.21 -14.65
CA ARG A 11 6.66 10.66 -15.40
C ARG A 11 7.41 11.67 -14.53
N GLU A 12 8.62 12.05 -14.96
CA GLU A 12 9.44 13.02 -14.23
C GLU A 12 8.64 14.27 -13.83
N GLY A 13 8.61 14.50 -12.51
CA GLY A 13 7.94 15.67 -11.91
C GLY A 13 6.41 15.58 -11.80
N VAL A 14 5.78 14.51 -12.31
CA VAL A 14 4.32 14.32 -12.24
C VAL A 14 3.98 13.14 -11.35
N TRP A 15 3.36 13.46 -10.22
CA TRP A 15 3.02 12.51 -9.17
C TRP A 15 1.52 12.52 -8.93
N LEU A 16 0.90 11.34 -8.94
CA LEU A 16 -0.55 11.19 -8.91
C LEU A 16 -0.99 10.19 -7.85
N ARG A 17 -2.22 10.39 -7.36
CA ARG A 17 -2.98 9.40 -6.60
C ARG A 17 -4.47 9.64 -6.75
N PRO A 18 -5.33 8.63 -6.54
CA PRO A 18 -6.76 8.87 -6.40
C PRO A 18 -7.04 9.82 -5.21
N ALA A 19 -8.06 10.65 -5.35
CA ALA A 19 -8.44 11.66 -4.34
C ALA A 19 -9.24 11.07 -3.16
N ASN A 20 -9.05 9.79 -2.83
CA ASN A 20 -9.75 9.09 -1.73
C ASN A 20 -9.09 9.28 -0.36
N LEU A 21 -7.89 9.89 -0.30
CA LEU A 21 -7.13 10.10 0.93
C LEU A 21 -7.10 11.56 1.35
N ALA A 22 -7.56 11.84 2.58
CA ALA A 22 -7.36 13.12 3.26
C ALA A 22 -5.92 13.23 3.79
N ARG A 23 -4.96 13.45 2.89
CA ARG A 23 -3.51 13.58 3.20
C ARG A 23 -2.95 14.85 2.56
N PRO A 24 -2.90 15.99 3.27
CA PRO A 24 -2.34 17.22 2.71
C PRO A 24 -0.85 17.06 2.40
N LEU A 25 -0.33 17.91 1.51
CA LEU A 25 1.12 17.99 1.30
C LEU A 25 1.77 18.65 2.53
N PRO A 26 2.89 18.11 3.03
CA PRO A 26 3.74 18.78 4.01
C PRO A 26 4.18 20.16 3.53
N GLU A 27 4.35 21.11 4.45
CA GLU A 27 4.76 22.50 4.17
C GLU A 27 6.06 22.59 3.34
N ALA A 28 7.02 21.70 3.62
CA ALA A 28 8.26 21.61 2.86
C ALA A 28 8.05 21.32 1.36
N LEU A 29 6.91 20.73 0.98
CA LEU A 29 6.56 20.44 -0.41
C LEU A 29 5.65 21.51 -1.03
N THR A 30 4.87 22.26 -0.24
CA THR A 30 3.96 23.29 -0.78
C THR A 30 4.70 24.47 -1.43
N GLY A 31 5.96 24.72 -1.06
CA GLY A 31 6.79 25.74 -1.69
C GLY A 31 7.47 25.33 -3.00
N VAL A 32 7.45 24.03 -3.34
CA VAL A 32 8.18 23.46 -4.50
C VAL A 32 7.31 22.62 -5.43
N ALA A 33 6.02 22.45 -5.11
CA ALA A 33 5.08 21.66 -5.90
C ALA A 33 3.74 22.37 -6.05
N LEU A 34 3.13 22.24 -7.23
CA LEU A 34 1.75 22.66 -7.47
C LEU A 34 0.82 21.46 -7.35
N THR A 35 -0.35 21.67 -6.77
CA THR A 35 -1.36 20.62 -6.58
C THR A 35 -2.57 20.88 -7.45
N TYR A 36 -3.01 19.86 -8.18
CA TYR A 36 -4.22 19.92 -9.01
C TYR A 36 -5.11 18.73 -8.73
N THR A 37 -6.42 18.94 -8.86
CA THR A 37 -7.40 17.85 -8.95
C THR A 37 -7.71 17.64 -10.42
N ALA A 38 -7.57 16.41 -10.90
CA ALA A 38 -7.80 16.07 -12.30
C ALA A 38 -8.74 14.87 -12.43
N ARG A 39 -9.40 14.77 -13.58
CA ARG A 39 -10.10 13.58 -14.04
C ARG A 39 -9.45 13.17 -15.36
N PRO A 40 -8.61 12.13 -15.38
CA PRO A 40 -8.01 11.63 -16.61
C PRO A 40 -9.09 11.18 -17.61
N ASP A 41 -8.84 11.41 -18.89
CA ASP A 41 -9.72 10.93 -19.97
C ASP A 41 -9.56 9.42 -20.22
N GLU A 42 -8.41 8.85 -19.83
CA GLU A 42 -8.14 7.41 -19.89
C GLU A 42 -8.87 6.64 -18.77
N PRO A 43 -9.15 5.34 -18.96
CA PRO A 43 -9.73 4.51 -17.92
C PRO A 43 -8.86 4.50 -16.65
N ALA A 44 -9.47 4.80 -15.51
CA ALA A 44 -8.74 4.92 -14.24
C ALA A 44 -7.97 3.64 -13.85
N ALA A 45 -8.48 2.46 -14.24
CA ALA A 45 -7.81 1.19 -13.99
C ALA A 45 -6.48 1.06 -14.75
N GLU A 46 -6.41 1.54 -15.99
CA GLU A 46 -5.19 1.50 -16.82
C GLU A 46 -4.13 2.45 -16.27
N LEU A 47 -4.54 3.66 -15.88
CA LEU A 47 -3.64 4.62 -15.23
C LEU A 47 -3.08 4.07 -13.91
N VAL A 48 -3.92 3.46 -13.09
CA VAL A 48 -3.51 2.82 -11.83
C VAL A 48 -2.49 1.70 -12.08
N ALA A 49 -2.71 0.85 -13.09
CA ALA A 49 -1.81 -0.25 -13.43
C ALA A 49 -0.42 0.24 -13.88
N ARG A 50 -0.34 1.44 -14.49
CA ARG A 50 0.92 2.10 -14.85
C ARG A 50 1.62 2.74 -13.66
N LEU A 51 0.85 3.24 -12.69
CA LEU A 51 1.36 3.94 -11.51
C LEU A 51 1.87 2.97 -10.43
N TRP A 52 1.25 1.80 -10.27
CA TRP A 52 1.63 0.82 -9.26
C TRP A 52 1.70 -0.59 -9.85
N PRO A 53 2.72 -1.38 -9.48
CA PRO A 53 2.85 -2.76 -9.94
C PRO A 53 1.94 -3.69 -9.10
N LEU A 54 0.62 -3.54 -9.26
CA LEU A 54 -0.40 -4.16 -8.40
C LEU A 54 -0.27 -5.69 -8.31
N ASP A 55 -0.01 -6.37 -9.43
CA ASP A 55 0.11 -7.83 -9.45
C ASP A 55 1.30 -8.30 -8.62
N SER A 56 2.45 -7.64 -8.77
CA SER A 56 3.65 -7.96 -7.99
C SER A 56 3.46 -7.68 -6.50
N TRP A 57 2.76 -6.58 -6.18
CA TRP A 57 2.45 -6.23 -4.80
C TRP A 57 1.54 -7.28 -4.17
N ALA A 58 0.51 -7.73 -4.92
CA ALA A 58 -0.41 -8.75 -4.47
C ALA A 58 0.27 -10.12 -4.32
N ALA A 59 1.17 -10.49 -5.24
CA ALA A 59 1.96 -11.71 -5.15
C ALA A 59 2.84 -11.74 -3.89
N GLU A 60 3.59 -10.66 -3.64
CA GLU A 60 4.44 -10.55 -2.44
C GLU A 60 3.60 -10.56 -1.16
N ALA A 61 2.45 -9.88 -1.16
CA ALA A 61 1.53 -9.90 -0.02
C ALA A 61 1.06 -11.33 0.33
N ARG A 62 0.70 -12.12 -0.68
CA ARG A 62 0.29 -13.53 -0.47
C ARG A 62 1.46 -14.39 0.02
N ALA A 63 2.66 -14.19 -0.53
CA ALA A 63 3.86 -14.89 -0.09
C ALA A 63 4.23 -14.55 1.37
N LEU A 64 4.09 -13.28 1.76
CA LEU A 64 4.28 -12.83 3.14
C LEU A 64 3.25 -13.44 4.09
N LEU A 65 1.98 -13.50 3.69
CA LEU A 65 0.93 -14.13 4.47
C LEU A 65 1.23 -15.62 4.69
N GLY A 66 1.63 -16.35 3.64
CA GLY A 66 2.02 -17.76 3.76
C GLY A 66 3.22 -17.98 4.68
N ARG A 67 4.21 -17.08 4.65
CA ARG A 67 5.35 -17.12 5.59
C ARG A 67 4.92 -16.87 7.02
N ALA A 68 4.04 -15.90 7.26
CA ALA A 68 3.57 -15.56 8.60
C ALA A 68 2.72 -16.68 9.22
N THR A 69 1.87 -17.34 8.43
CA THR A 69 1.02 -18.45 8.91
C THR A 69 1.78 -19.77 9.05
N GLY A 70 2.82 -20.00 8.23
CA GLY A 70 3.65 -21.21 8.30
C GLY A 70 4.78 -21.17 9.33
N ALA A 71 5.11 -20.00 9.89
CA ALA A 71 6.19 -19.84 10.86
C ALA A 71 5.87 -20.50 12.21
N ARG A 72 6.72 -21.46 12.61
CA ARG A 72 6.55 -22.24 13.85
C ARG A 72 7.23 -21.64 15.07
N HIS A 73 8.31 -20.87 14.87
CA HIS A 73 9.07 -20.27 15.96
C HIS A 73 8.71 -18.79 16.13
N PRO A 74 8.69 -18.26 17.38
CA PRO A 74 8.35 -16.85 17.63
C PRO A 74 9.20 -15.84 16.85
N ALA A 75 10.50 -16.09 16.71
CA ALA A 75 11.42 -15.21 15.97
C ALA A 75 11.10 -15.15 14.46
N ASP A 76 10.72 -16.30 13.87
CA ASP A 76 10.31 -16.37 12.46
C ASP A 76 8.99 -15.62 12.24
N ARG A 77 8.03 -15.79 13.15
CA ARG A 77 6.75 -15.07 13.12
C ARG A 77 6.98 -13.56 13.21
N LEU A 78 7.81 -13.10 14.16
CA LEU A 78 8.16 -11.68 14.29
C LEU A 78 8.78 -11.14 12.99
N THR A 79 9.72 -11.87 12.41
CA THR A 79 10.40 -11.48 11.16
C THR A 79 9.42 -11.38 10.00
N ALA A 80 8.50 -12.35 9.87
CA ALA A 80 7.47 -12.36 8.85
C ALA A 80 6.51 -11.17 9.02
N TYR A 81 6.01 -10.89 10.23
CA TYR A 81 5.13 -9.75 10.47
C TYR A 81 5.83 -8.40 10.32
N ALA A 82 7.12 -8.29 10.64
CA ALA A 82 7.90 -7.09 10.33
C ALA A 82 7.98 -6.85 8.80
N ALA A 83 8.09 -7.92 8.00
CA ALA A 83 8.04 -7.82 6.55
C ALA A 83 6.62 -7.45 6.05
N VAL A 84 5.56 -7.99 6.66
CA VAL A 84 4.17 -7.58 6.40
C VAL A 84 3.98 -6.08 6.63
N VAL A 85 4.46 -5.54 7.76
CA VAL A 85 4.34 -4.10 8.04
C VAL A 85 5.07 -3.27 7.00
N ARG A 86 6.31 -3.64 6.64
CA ARG A 86 7.05 -2.95 5.57
C ARG A 86 6.31 -2.99 4.24
N HIS A 87 5.66 -4.11 3.91
CA HIS A 87 4.86 -4.25 2.69
C HIS A 87 3.61 -3.38 2.71
N LEU A 88 2.86 -3.36 3.83
CA LEU A 88 1.70 -2.49 4.02
C LEU A 88 2.06 -1.00 3.94
N LEU A 89 3.28 -0.62 4.32
CA LEU A 89 3.78 0.74 4.13
C LEU A 89 3.94 1.14 2.65
N THR A 90 3.88 0.19 1.72
CA THR A 90 3.91 0.43 0.26
C THR A 90 2.54 0.28 -0.42
N ASP A 91 1.50 -0.13 0.32
CA ASP A 91 0.14 -0.28 -0.20
C ASP A 91 -0.36 1.04 -0.82
N PRO A 92 -0.85 1.04 -2.08
CA PRO A 92 -1.35 2.25 -2.75
C PRO A 92 -2.63 2.83 -2.12
N VAL A 93 -3.35 2.05 -1.31
CA VAL A 93 -4.62 2.44 -0.65
C VAL A 93 -5.65 2.95 -1.68
N LEU A 94 -5.83 2.17 -2.75
CA LEU A 94 -6.78 2.49 -3.81
C LEU A 94 -8.23 2.40 -3.30
N PRO A 95 -9.16 3.20 -3.86
CA PRO A 95 -10.58 3.03 -3.62
C PRO A 95 -11.08 1.71 -4.21
N ALA A 96 -12.14 1.14 -3.63
CA ALA A 96 -12.66 -0.18 -4.00
C ALA A 96 -12.86 -0.44 -5.51
N PRO A 97 -13.40 0.51 -6.32
CA PRO A 97 -13.58 0.28 -7.76
C PRO A 97 -12.29 0.12 -8.56
N LEU A 98 -11.13 0.47 -7.99
CA LEU A 98 -9.82 0.39 -8.63
C LEU A 98 -8.97 -0.76 -8.06
N LEU A 99 -9.51 -1.52 -7.11
CA LEU A 99 -8.82 -2.69 -6.57
C LEU A 99 -9.06 -3.91 -7.48
N PRO A 100 -8.03 -4.74 -7.70
CA PRO A 100 -8.24 -6.09 -8.22
C PRO A 100 -9.19 -6.89 -7.32
N ALA A 101 -10.00 -7.78 -7.91
CA ALA A 101 -11.04 -8.53 -7.18
C ALA A 101 -10.51 -9.29 -5.94
N ASP A 102 -9.29 -9.83 -6.01
CA ASP A 102 -8.68 -10.63 -4.95
C ASP A 102 -7.55 -9.88 -4.21
N TRP A 103 -7.72 -8.57 -4.00
CA TRP A 103 -6.67 -7.75 -3.38
C TRP A 103 -6.33 -8.23 -1.94
N PRO A 104 -5.07 -8.61 -1.66
CA PRO A 104 -4.68 -9.23 -0.39
C PRO A 104 -4.42 -8.23 0.76
N GLY A 105 -4.64 -6.94 0.53
CA GLY A 105 -4.35 -5.90 1.52
C GLY A 105 -5.13 -6.08 2.83
N ASP A 106 -6.41 -6.42 2.76
CA ASP A 106 -7.24 -6.63 3.96
C ASP A 106 -6.84 -7.89 4.71
N ALA A 107 -6.52 -8.97 4.00
CA ALA A 107 -6.02 -10.20 4.62
C ALA A 107 -4.72 -9.95 5.40
N LEU A 108 -3.80 -9.15 4.87
CA LEU A 108 -2.58 -8.74 5.60
C LEU A 108 -2.88 -7.93 6.86
N ARG A 109 -3.80 -6.96 6.78
CA ARG A 109 -4.18 -6.13 7.94
C ARG A 109 -4.83 -6.97 9.03
N VAL A 110 -5.73 -7.88 8.66
CA VAL A 110 -6.38 -8.82 9.58
C VAL A 110 -5.34 -9.73 10.25
N ALA A 111 -4.42 -10.31 9.47
CA ALA A 111 -3.38 -11.19 10.00
C ALA A 111 -2.45 -10.45 10.98
N TYR A 112 -2.04 -9.22 10.65
CA TYR A 112 -1.20 -8.40 11.52
C TYR A 112 -1.92 -7.99 12.80
N ALA A 113 -3.19 -7.57 12.71
CA ALA A 113 -4.01 -7.25 13.89
C ALA A 113 -4.26 -8.48 14.79
N GLY A 114 -4.37 -9.67 14.20
CA GLY A 114 -4.39 -10.94 14.95
C GLY A 114 -3.11 -11.14 15.77
N TYR A 115 -1.96 -11.00 15.11
CA TYR A 115 -0.66 -11.12 15.77
C TYR A 115 -0.44 -10.07 16.88
N GLN A 116 -0.84 -8.82 16.65
CA GLN A 116 -0.75 -7.77 17.69
C GLN A 116 -1.59 -8.12 18.93
N ARG A 117 -2.77 -8.72 18.76
CA ARG A 117 -3.62 -9.15 19.88
C ARG A 117 -2.97 -10.29 20.66
N GLU A 118 -2.41 -11.28 19.98
CA GLU A 118 -1.69 -12.39 20.63
C GLU A 118 -0.53 -11.88 21.50
N LEU A 119 0.26 -10.93 20.98
CA LEU A 119 1.36 -10.32 21.71
C LEU A 119 0.91 -9.53 22.94
N ALA A 120 -0.26 -8.87 22.87
CA ALA A 120 -0.80 -8.10 23.99
C ALA A 120 -1.36 -9.00 25.12
N THR A 121 -1.67 -10.26 24.80
CA THR A 121 -2.20 -11.25 25.75
C THR A 121 -1.14 -12.23 26.27
N SER A 122 0.09 -12.17 25.75
CA SER A 122 1.23 -13.01 26.15
C SER A 122 2.04 -12.34 27.27
#